data_AF-A0A5D9CPT3-F1
#
_entry.id   AF-A0A5D9CPT3-F1
#
_cell.length_a   1.000
_cell.length_b   1.000
_cell.length_c   1.000
_cell.angle_alpha   90.00
_cell.angle_beta   90.00
_cell.angle_gamma   90.00
#
_symmetry.space_group_name_H-M   'P 1'
#
loop_
_entity.id
_entity.type
_entity.pdbx_description
1 polymer ?
#
loop_
_entity_poly.entity_id
_entity_poly.type
_entity_poly.pdbx_seq_one_letter_code
_entity_poly.pdbx_strand_id
1 'polypeptide(L)'
;MIRSSFHTSKLSFVSALVAIVIVVSGCGGRAAHPVASTNPADSAFDCAGIKREFEANERQVLATVKERSDAQGKNVILGATGVLLFWPALFFMDPKSPEKLEIDALRNRNQVLAEIAKSKKCPAPQSKLADVYKKLDTKPSQADTSRKDR
;
A
#
# COMPACT_ATOMS: atom_id res chain seq x y z
N MET A 1 54.47 -21.18 17.78
CA MET A 1 53.77 -20.62 16.61
C MET A 1 52.27 -20.94 16.71
N ILE A 2 51.43 -20.11 17.38
CA ILE A 2 49.97 -20.37 17.50
C ILE A 2 49.11 -19.09 17.30
N ARG A 3 49.71 -17.94 16.94
CA ARG A 3 49.03 -16.63 17.05
C ARG A 3 48.49 -16.03 15.73
N SER A 4 48.07 -16.86 14.77
CA SER A 4 47.63 -16.37 13.45
C SER A 4 46.19 -16.74 13.09
N SER A 5 45.60 -17.79 13.68
CA SER A 5 44.29 -18.31 13.23
C SER A 5 43.07 -17.51 13.72
N PHE A 6 43.22 -16.66 14.76
CA PHE A 6 42.10 -15.87 15.28
C PHE A 6 41.83 -14.58 14.48
N HIS A 7 42.81 -14.08 13.72
CA HIS A 7 42.66 -12.85 12.93
C HIS A 7 41.94 -13.12 11.59
N THR A 8 42.24 -14.25 10.95
CA THR A 8 41.60 -14.68 9.69
C THR A 8 40.11 -15.00 9.85
N SER A 9 39.71 -15.61 10.97
CA SER A 9 38.28 -15.86 11.27
C SER A 9 37.49 -14.57 11.52
N LYS A 10 38.08 -13.59 12.23
CA LYS A 10 37.42 -12.30 12.48
C LYS A 10 37.24 -11.48 11.20
N LEU A 11 38.24 -11.50 10.31
CA LEU A 11 38.18 -10.80 9.02
C LEU A 11 37.14 -11.43 8.07
N SER A 12 37.01 -12.76 8.09
CA SER A 12 35.98 -13.48 7.32
C SER A 12 34.56 -13.23 7.85
N PHE A 13 34.38 -13.17 9.17
CA PHE A 13 33.08 -12.85 9.79
C PHE A 13 32.62 -11.43 9.46
N VAL A 14 33.52 -10.46 9.49
CA VAL A 14 33.22 -9.06 9.11
C VAL A 14 32.86 -8.97 7.64
N SER A 15 33.59 -9.66 6.75
CA SER A 15 33.27 -9.70 5.32
C SER A 15 31.90 -10.33 5.03
N ALA A 16 31.54 -11.42 5.72
CA ALA A 16 30.23 -12.06 5.60
C ALA A 16 29.09 -11.15 6.09
N LEU A 17 29.28 -10.46 7.22
CA LEU A 17 28.29 -9.49 7.73
C LEU A 17 28.08 -8.31 6.78
N VAL A 18 29.16 -7.77 6.19
CA VAL A 18 29.06 -6.69 5.21
C VAL A 18 28.32 -7.15 3.95
N ALA A 19 28.59 -8.36 3.46
CA ALA A 19 27.88 -8.92 2.32
C ALA A 19 26.37 -9.08 2.59
N ILE A 20 25.98 -9.51 3.78
CA ILE A 20 24.57 -9.63 4.19
C ILE A 20 23.89 -8.25 4.23
N VAL A 21 24.55 -7.23 4.77
CA VAL A 21 23.99 -5.87 4.82
C VAL A 21 23.77 -5.30 3.41
N ILE A 22 24.70 -5.56 2.48
CA ILE A 22 24.58 -5.14 1.08
C ILE A 22 23.37 -5.85 0.42
N VAL A 23 23.20 -7.15 0.63
CA VAL A 23 22.09 -7.92 0.06
C VAL A 23 20.72 -7.50 0.61
N VAL A 24 20.64 -7.10 1.88
CA VAL A 24 19.37 -6.70 2.53
C VAL A 24 18.97 -5.23 2.22
N SER A 25 19.89 -4.42 1.67
CA SER A 25 19.64 -3.01 1.35
C SER A 25 18.72 -2.76 0.13
N GLY A 26 18.26 -3.80 -0.57
CA GLY A 26 17.42 -3.67 -1.77
C GLY A 26 16.08 -4.37 -1.66
N CYS A 27 15.04 -3.67 -1.15
CA CYS A 27 13.66 -3.79 -1.64
C CYS A 27 12.75 -2.73 -0.98
N GLY A 28 12.88 -1.47 -1.38
CA GLY A 28 11.93 -0.41 -1.03
C GLY A 28 10.71 -0.50 -1.96
N GLY A 29 9.51 -0.59 -1.41
CA GLY A 29 8.25 -0.68 -2.17
C GLY A 29 8.03 0.49 -3.14
N ARG A 30 6.99 0.38 -3.99
CA ARG A 30 6.68 1.45 -4.95
C ARG A 30 6.31 2.75 -4.23
N ALA A 31 6.61 3.89 -4.85
CA ALA A 31 6.04 5.16 -4.45
C ALA A 31 4.54 5.18 -4.79
N ALA A 32 3.71 5.75 -3.91
CA ALA A 32 2.29 5.97 -4.19
C ALA A 32 2.13 7.10 -5.21
N HIS A 33 1.23 6.94 -6.17
CA HIS A 33 0.85 7.98 -7.14
C HIS A 33 -0.61 8.38 -6.95
N PRO A 34 -0.94 9.18 -5.91
CA PRO A 34 -2.32 9.56 -5.64
C PRO A 34 -2.88 10.50 -6.72
N VAL A 35 -4.11 10.23 -7.13
CA VAL A 35 -4.85 11.11 -8.04
C VAL A 35 -5.34 12.35 -7.32
N ALA A 36 -5.40 13.48 -8.03
CA ALA A 36 -5.97 14.70 -7.48
C ALA A 36 -7.49 14.56 -7.29
N SER A 37 -7.97 14.90 -6.09
CA SER A 37 -9.39 14.85 -5.72
C SER A 37 -10.27 15.75 -6.59
N THR A 38 -9.71 16.87 -7.06
CA THR A 38 -10.35 17.84 -7.95
C THR A 38 -9.46 18.09 -9.17
N ASN A 39 -10.07 18.34 -10.32
CA ASN A 39 -9.38 18.73 -11.55
C ASN A 39 -10.07 19.98 -12.15
N PRO A 40 -9.34 20.99 -12.62
CA PRO A 40 -9.93 22.15 -13.33
C PRO A 40 -10.92 21.77 -14.43
N ALA A 41 -10.68 20.64 -15.12
CA ALA A 41 -11.55 20.12 -16.18
C ALA A 41 -12.92 19.62 -15.69
N ASP A 42 -13.10 19.34 -14.39
CA ASP A 42 -14.35 18.80 -13.85
C ASP A 42 -15.53 19.78 -14.03
N SER A 43 -15.22 21.08 -14.06
CA SER A 43 -16.17 22.15 -14.37
C SER A 43 -16.76 22.04 -15.77
N ALA A 44 -16.01 21.51 -16.73
CA ALA A 44 -16.41 21.34 -18.13
C ALA A 44 -17.15 20.03 -18.41
N PHE A 45 -17.20 19.08 -17.47
CA PHE A 45 -17.88 17.81 -17.70
C PHE A 45 -19.41 17.94 -17.77
N ASP A 46 -19.99 17.23 -18.73
CA ASP A 46 -21.41 16.93 -18.80
C ASP A 46 -21.77 15.72 -17.93
N CYS A 47 -23.06 15.45 -17.71
CA CYS A 47 -23.48 14.32 -16.89
C CYS A 47 -22.94 12.97 -17.39
N ALA A 48 -22.79 12.81 -18.71
CA ALA A 48 -22.20 11.62 -19.31
C ALA A 48 -20.69 11.54 -19.07
N GLY A 49 -19.97 12.67 -19.10
CA GLY A 49 -18.56 12.79 -18.75
C GLY A 49 -18.30 12.42 -17.29
N ILE A 50 -19.09 12.97 -16.36
CA ILE A 50 -19.00 12.66 -14.92
C ILE A 50 -19.18 11.16 -14.69
N LYS A 51 -20.20 10.55 -15.32
CA LYS A 51 -20.44 9.10 -15.21
C LYS A 51 -19.26 8.28 -15.74
N ARG A 52 -18.71 8.64 -16.91
CA ARG A 52 -17.58 7.93 -17.51
C ARG A 52 -16.32 8.02 -16.65
N GLU A 53 -16.04 9.20 -16.10
CA GLU A 53 -14.91 9.42 -15.21
C GLU A 53 -15.07 8.63 -13.90
N PHE A 54 -16.27 8.64 -13.32
CA PHE A 54 -16.59 7.85 -12.13
C PHE A 54 -16.35 6.35 -12.36
N GLU A 55 -16.83 5.81 -13.48
CA GLU A 55 -16.60 4.41 -13.86
C GLU A 55 -15.12 4.12 -14.22
N ALA A 56 -14.37 5.10 -14.73
CA ALA A 56 -12.93 4.97 -14.95
C ALA A 56 -12.17 4.87 -13.62
N ASN A 57 -12.49 5.74 -12.65
CA ASN A 57 -11.92 5.71 -11.31
C ASN A 57 -12.22 4.38 -10.60
N GLU A 58 -13.45 3.85 -10.70
CA GLU A 58 -13.80 2.55 -10.11
C GLU A 58 -13.01 1.39 -10.72
N ARG A 59 -12.76 1.41 -12.03
CA ARG A 59 -11.89 0.41 -12.68
C ARG A 59 -10.46 0.48 -12.16
N GLN A 60 -9.95 1.69 -11.92
CA GLN A 60 -8.63 1.89 -11.34
C GLN A 60 -8.56 1.38 -9.90
N VAL A 61 -9.60 1.62 -9.08
CA VAL A 61 -9.69 1.05 -7.73
C VAL A 61 -9.59 -0.47 -7.76
N LEU A 62 -10.30 -1.15 -8.66
CA LEU A 62 -10.22 -2.60 -8.78
C LEU A 62 -8.82 -3.10 -9.15
N ALA A 63 -8.13 -2.41 -10.05
CA ALA A 63 -6.74 -2.73 -10.42
C ALA A 63 -5.80 -2.60 -9.21
N THR A 64 -5.85 -1.46 -8.50
CA THR A 64 -5.01 -1.22 -7.31
C THR A 64 -5.34 -2.18 -6.17
N VAL A 65 -6.60 -2.57 -5.99
CA VAL A 65 -7.00 -3.59 -5.00
C VAL A 65 -6.40 -4.96 -5.33
N LYS A 66 -6.35 -5.33 -6.60
CA LYS A 66 -5.72 -6.58 -7.07
C LYS A 66 -4.21 -6.56 -6.83
N GLU A 67 -3.54 -5.47 -7.18
CA GLU A 67 -2.11 -5.28 -6.90
C GLU A 67 -1.81 -5.41 -5.41
N ARG A 68 -2.62 -4.77 -4.57
CA ARG A 68 -2.56 -4.86 -3.11
C ARG A 68 -2.71 -6.30 -2.62
N SER A 69 -3.65 -7.07 -3.16
CA SER A 69 -3.79 -8.47 -2.77
C SER A 69 -2.59 -9.32 -3.19
N ASP A 70 -2.03 -9.07 -4.37
CA ASP A 70 -0.88 -9.82 -4.88
C ASP A 70 0.39 -9.48 -4.10
N ALA A 71 0.58 -8.22 -3.71
CA ALA A 71 1.69 -7.76 -2.87
C ALA A 71 1.61 -8.32 -1.44
N GLN A 72 0.41 -8.43 -0.86
CA GLN A 72 0.20 -8.93 0.50
C GLN A 72 0.15 -10.47 0.58
N GLY A 73 -0.25 -11.18 -0.48
CA GLY A 73 -0.56 -12.61 -0.44
C GLY A 73 0.63 -13.56 -0.34
N LYS A 74 1.86 -13.10 -0.59
CA LYS A 74 3.04 -13.98 -0.74
C LYS A 74 4.00 -13.97 0.47
N ASN A 75 3.81 -13.08 1.44
CA ASN A 75 4.75 -12.87 2.55
C ASN A 75 4.24 -13.31 3.94
N VAL A 76 3.00 -13.82 4.05
CA VAL A 76 2.41 -14.26 5.34
C VAL A 76 3.05 -15.54 5.90
N ILE A 77 3.92 -16.19 5.14
CA ILE A 77 4.61 -17.44 5.55
C ILE A 77 5.80 -17.18 6.51
N LEU A 78 6.16 -15.92 6.78
CA LEU A 78 7.15 -15.55 7.81
C LEU A 78 6.48 -15.45 9.19
N GLY A 79 6.28 -16.60 9.84
CA GLY A 79 5.63 -16.73 11.15
C GLY A 79 6.40 -16.18 12.37
N ALA A 80 6.02 -16.63 13.57
CA ALA A 80 6.53 -16.19 14.89
C ALA A 80 8.07 -16.26 15.06
N THR A 81 8.75 -17.16 14.34
CA THR A 81 10.22 -17.26 14.35
C THR A 81 10.90 -16.05 13.68
N GLY A 82 10.29 -15.49 12.63
CA GLY A 82 10.79 -14.28 11.97
C GLY A 82 10.63 -13.05 12.86
N VAL A 83 9.54 -12.98 13.64
CA VAL A 83 9.30 -11.90 14.61
C VAL A 83 10.36 -11.90 15.71
N LEU A 84 10.77 -13.06 16.25
CA LEU A 84 11.80 -13.11 17.30
C LEU A 84 13.21 -12.74 16.82
N LEU A 85 13.59 -13.10 15.59
CA LEU A 85 14.91 -12.78 15.03
C LEU A 85 15.01 -11.37 14.45
N PHE A 86 13.91 -10.82 13.93
CA PHE A 86 13.88 -9.51 13.26
C PHE A 86 13.02 -8.47 13.99
N TRP A 87 12.65 -8.71 15.25
CA TRP A 87 11.89 -7.75 16.08
C TRP A 87 12.45 -6.32 16.03
N PRO A 88 13.76 -6.07 16.17
CA PRO A 88 14.30 -4.71 16.13
C PRO A 88 14.12 -4.05 14.76
N ALA A 89 14.16 -4.84 13.67
CA ALA A 89 14.01 -4.36 12.31
C ALA A 89 12.54 -4.07 11.94
N LEU A 90 11.58 -4.74 12.59
CA LEU A 90 10.15 -4.47 12.40
C LEU A 90 9.76 -3.04 12.81
N PHE A 91 10.50 -2.40 13.71
CA PHE A 91 10.21 -1.03 14.14
C PHE A 91 10.50 0.03 13.05
N PHE A 92 11.32 -0.31 12.05
CA PHE A 92 11.68 0.57 10.94
C PHE A 92 10.90 0.26 9.65
N MET A 93 10.07 -0.79 9.67
CA MET A 93 9.26 -1.16 8.52
C MET A 93 7.88 -0.53 8.66
N ASP A 94 7.68 0.64 8.04
CA ASP A 94 6.36 1.26 7.96
C ASP A 94 5.52 0.53 6.90
N PRO A 95 4.46 -0.21 7.28
CA PRO A 95 3.62 -0.94 6.33
C PRO A 95 2.64 0.01 5.60
N LYS A 96 3.06 1.26 5.33
CA LYS A 96 2.35 2.17 4.43
C LYS A 96 2.27 1.52 3.06
N SER A 97 1.15 0.82 2.83
CA SER A 97 0.84 0.21 1.54
C SER A 97 0.48 1.34 0.57
N PRO A 98 1.31 1.67 -0.43
CA PRO A 98 1.03 2.75 -1.37
C PRO A 98 -0.33 2.58 -2.06
N GLU A 99 -0.78 1.34 -2.21
CA GLU A 99 -2.07 0.99 -2.79
C GLU A 99 -3.26 1.51 -1.98
N LYS A 100 -3.15 1.55 -0.65
CA LYS A 100 -4.24 2.09 0.21
C LYS A 100 -4.42 3.58 -0.05
N LEU A 101 -3.31 4.32 -0.14
CA LEU A 101 -3.33 5.76 -0.41
C LEU A 101 -3.93 6.08 -1.78
N GLU A 102 -3.62 5.26 -2.79
CA GLU A 102 -4.19 5.41 -4.14
C GLU A 102 -5.69 5.11 -4.18
N ILE A 103 -6.14 4.05 -3.48
CA ILE A 103 -7.58 3.74 -3.38
C ILE A 103 -8.33 4.85 -2.65
N ASP A 104 -7.78 5.38 -1.56
CA ASP A 104 -8.39 6.47 -0.81
C ASP A 104 -8.46 7.76 -1.65
N ALA A 105 -7.41 8.05 -2.44
CA ALA A 105 -7.41 9.18 -3.38
C ALA A 105 -8.50 9.05 -4.46
N LEU A 106 -8.64 7.86 -5.05
CA LEU A 106 -9.70 7.58 -6.04
C LEU A 106 -11.10 7.65 -5.44
N ARG A 107 -11.27 7.15 -4.20
CA ARG A 107 -12.53 7.26 -3.45
C ARG A 107 -12.90 8.73 -3.22
N ASN A 108 -11.94 9.56 -2.82
CA ASN A 108 -12.16 10.98 -2.60
C ASN A 108 -12.53 11.73 -3.90
N ARG A 109 -11.83 11.43 -5.01
CA ARG A 109 -12.17 11.98 -6.34
C ARG A 109 -13.60 11.62 -6.75
N ASN A 110 -14.03 10.38 -6.50
CA ASN A 110 -15.41 9.96 -6.78
C ASN A 110 -16.46 10.66 -5.89
N GLN A 111 -16.12 11.00 -4.64
CA GLN A 111 -16.99 11.81 -3.77
C GLN A 111 -17.17 13.21 -4.34
N VAL A 112 -16.07 13.86 -4.76
CA VAL A 112 -16.12 15.16 -5.43
C VAL A 112 -16.97 15.10 -6.71
N LEU A 113 -16.77 14.09 -7.56
CA LEU A 113 -17.57 13.91 -8.78
C LEU A 113 -19.07 13.73 -8.47
N ALA A 114 -19.42 13.06 -7.37
CA ALA A 114 -20.80 12.94 -6.93
C ALA A 114 -21.39 14.27 -6.45
N GLU A 115 -20.61 15.12 -5.78
CA GLU A 115 -21.01 16.48 -5.40
C GLU A 115 -21.20 17.38 -6.63
N ILE A 116 -20.31 17.29 -7.62
CA ILE A 116 -20.43 18.00 -8.90
C ILE A 116 -21.65 17.52 -9.68
N ALA A 117 -21.91 16.21 -9.69
CA ALA A 117 -23.13 15.67 -10.30
C ALA A 117 -24.39 16.26 -9.63
N LYS A 118 -24.39 16.36 -8.30
CA LYS A 118 -25.50 16.94 -7.53
C LYS A 118 -25.68 18.43 -7.84
N SER A 119 -24.60 19.22 -7.89
CA SER A 119 -24.68 20.65 -8.20
C SER A 119 -25.18 20.90 -9.63
N LYS A 120 -24.81 20.04 -10.58
CA LYS A 120 -25.26 20.06 -11.98
C LYS A 120 -26.63 19.38 -12.22
N LYS A 121 -27.30 18.89 -11.17
CA LYS A 121 -28.59 18.15 -11.25
C LYS A 121 -28.52 16.91 -12.16
N CYS A 122 -27.36 16.28 -12.24
CA CYS A 122 -27.16 15.01 -12.93
C CYS A 122 -27.70 13.84 -12.08
N PRO A 123 -28.06 12.70 -12.71
CA PRO A 123 -28.32 11.46 -11.99
C PRO A 123 -27.12 11.08 -11.11
N ALA A 124 -27.39 10.67 -9.86
CA ALA A 124 -26.34 10.29 -8.94
C ALA A 124 -25.57 9.06 -9.47
N PRO A 125 -24.23 9.14 -9.63
CA PRO A 125 -23.44 7.97 -10.01
C PRO A 125 -23.52 6.91 -8.91
N GLN A 126 -23.88 5.68 -9.29
CA GLN A 126 -23.98 4.57 -8.35
C GLN A 126 -22.65 3.82 -8.29
N SER A 127 -22.07 3.74 -7.09
CA SER A 127 -20.86 2.95 -6.89
C SER A 127 -21.17 1.46 -6.91
N LYS A 128 -20.43 0.71 -7.73
CA LYS A 128 -20.51 -0.77 -7.77
C LYS A 128 -19.57 -1.43 -6.77
N LEU A 129 -18.78 -0.64 -6.04
CA LEU A 129 -17.68 -1.09 -5.20
C LEU A 129 -17.99 -1.04 -3.70
N ALA A 130 -19.25 -0.90 -3.30
CA ALA A 130 -19.64 -0.83 -1.88
C ALA A 130 -19.09 -2.01 -1.04
N ASP A 131 -19.17 -3.24 -1.56
CA ASP A 131 -18.65 -4.42 -0.88
C ASP A 131 -17.12 -4.47 -0.85
N VAL A 132 -16.47 -3.96 -1.90
CA VAL A 132 -15.01 -3.85 -1.97
C VAL A 132 -14.52 -2.88 -0.92
N TYR A 133 -15.10 -1.68 -0.90
CA TYR A 133 -14.86 -0.65 0.12
C TYR A 133 -15.06 -1.20 1.53
N LYS A 134 -16.19 -1.85 1.80
CA LYS A 134 -16.44 -2.47 3.10
C LYS A 134 -15.36 -3.49 3.48
N LYS A 135 -14.92 -4.34 2.54
CA LYS A 135 -13.80 -5.28 2.79
C LYS A 135 -12.46 -4.57 3.01
N LEU A 136 -12.21 -3.44 2.35
CA LEU A 136 -11.01 -2.63 2.56
C LEU A 136 -11.00 -1.97 3.94
N ASP A 137 -12.15 -1.46 4.39
CA ASP A 137 -12.31 -0.79 5.69
C ASP A 137 -12.36 -1.81 6.85
N THR A 138 -12.94 -2.99 6.62
CA THR A 138 -13.07 -4.05 7.64
C THR A 138 -11.79 -4.85 7.80
N LYS A 139 -10.98 -5.03 6.75
CA LYS A 139 -9.68 -5.71 6.88
C LYS A 139 -8.77 -4.74 7.63
N PRO A 140 -8.47 -4.96 8.93
CA PRO A 140 -7.43 -4.19 9.56
C PRO A 140 -6.19 -4.43 8.71
N SER A 141 -5.38 -3.41 8.47
CA SER A 141 -3.98 -3.67 8.15
C SER A 141 -3.54 -4.70 9.19
N GLN A 142 -3.08 -5.89 8.78
CA GLN A 142 -2.67 -6.97 9.68
C GLN A 142 -1.34 -6.61 10.37
N ALA A 143 -1.41 -5.49 11.08
CA ALA A 143 -0.42 -4.81 11.89
C ALA A 143 -1.14 -4.03 13.03
N ASP A 144 -2.42 -3.65 12.87
CA ASP A 144 -3.20 -2.98 13.92
C ASP A 144 -3.77 -3.93 14.98
N THR A 145 -3.89 -5.22 14.69
CA THR A 145 -4.37 -6.21 15.69
C THR A 145 -3.33 -6.57 16.75
N SER A 146 -2.07 -6.14 16.62
CA SER A 146 -1.07 -6.35 17.68
C SER A 146 -0.97 -5.19 18.68
N ARG A 147 -1.66 -4.07 18.45
CA ARG A 147 -1.64 -2.90 19.36
C ARG A 147 -2.79 -2.90 20.37
N LYS A 148 -3.85 -3.69 20.17
CA LYS A 148 -5.06 -3.62 21.00
C LYS A 148 -5.09 -4.58 22.20
N ASP A 149 -4.07 -5.42 22.36
CA ASP A 149 -3.98 -6.40 23.46
C ASP A 149 -2.71 -6.21 24.33
N ARG A 150 -2.24 -4.97 24.51
CA ARG A 150 -1.30 -4.62 25.59
C ARG A 150 -1.75 -3.38 26.34
#